data_AF-A0AB38FSJ5-F1
#
_entry.id   AF-A0AB38FSJ5-F1
#
_cell.length_a   1.000
_cell.length_b   1.000
_cell.length_c   1.000
_cell.angle_alpha   90.00
_cell.angle_beta   90.00
_cell.angle_gamma   90.00
#
_symmetry.space_group_name_H-M   'P 1'
#
loop_
_entity.id
_entity.type
_entity.pdbx_description
1 polymer ?
#
loop_
_entity_poly.entity_id
_entity_poly.type
_entity_poly.pdbx_seq_one_letter_code
_entity_poly.pdbx_strand_id
1 'polypeptide(L)'
;MLSFRIQAVLGGLLFISAGQAFSAAQNFPVKTVSMPAWNIITDTLMKMTPLIEGRRDDGVMSLVCDLARGNKSQRDIDDILQKKNIDMQALAKAPDAMRLLVNHDIAAQQTACSVYLMTSLFVPVDNSVYMQEDTSATKKEEAGKETVKTDKAKAGANVKSSVAKIFNQPRFEADVRAQIAIAQATAQLYAIVAGNLERSKGESWGFYQASTTQMISDYAPDFLKTVTAFYQNGAPGSLAIRQLTAKGYDVFDANNHQLQRDQNEFLFRSRNVDWLGNSSIMGKPYYVALKIINVEEKSKGSPQHSKKR
;
A
#
# COMPACT_ATOMS: atom_id res chain seq x y z
N MET A 1 -52.88 24.50 -88.74
CA MET A 1 -53.36 25.15 -87.51
C MET A 1 -53.14 24.19 -86.34
N LEU A 2 -52.40 24.67 -85.33
CA LEU A 2 -52.22 24.25 -83.92
C LEU A 2 -52.35 22.75 -83.56
N SER A 3 -51.28 22.08 -83.11
CA SER A 3 -50.66 22.12 -81.75
C SER A 3 -51.57 21.65 -80.61
N PHE A 4 -51.22 20.54 -79.93
CA PHE A 4 -50.51 20.58 -78.63
C PHE A 4 -50.08 19.16 -78.17
N ARG A 5 -48.86 19.08 -77.63
CA ARG A 5 -48.34 17.96 -76.81
C ARG A 5 -48.74 18.17 -75.35
N ILE A 6 -48.91 17.10 -74.57
CA ILE A 6 -48.72 17.13 -73.11
C ILE A 6 -47.83 15.95 -72.71
N GLN A 7 -46.79 16.28 -71.92
CA GLN A 7 -45.80 15.41 -71.30
C GLN A 7 -46.19 15.02 -69.86
N ALA A 8 -45.44 14.04 -69.34
CA ALA A 8 -45.13 13.78 -67.91
C ALA A 8 -46.20 12.96 -67.14
N VAL A 9 -45.86 12.08 -66.19
CA VAL A 9 -44.86 12.21 -65.11
C VAL A 9 -44.31 10.85 -64.66
N LEU A 10 -43.03 10.87 -64.27
CA LEU A 10 -42.28 9.84 -63.54
C LEU A 10 -42.92 9.47 -62.20
N GLY A 11 -42.84 8.19 -61.81
CA GLY A 11 -43.06 7.76 -60.42
C GLY A 11 -42.19 6.55 -60.09
N GLY A 12 -40.94 6.81 -59.74
CA GLY A 12 -39.94 5.77 -59.45
C GLY A 12 -40.25 4.97 -58.17
N LEU A 13 -40.19 3.65 -58.29
CA LEU A 13 -39.95 2.75 -57.17
C LEU A 13 -38.49 2.91 -56.72
N LEU A 14 -38.26 3.61 -55.60
CA LEU A 14 -37.02 3.50 -54.84
C LEU A 14 -37.31 2.64 -53.60
N PHE A 15 -36.96 1.36 -53.69
CA PHE A 15 -36.73 0.55 -52.51
C PHE A 15 -35.52 1.13 -51.78
N ILE A 16 -35.77 1.89 -50.72
CA ILE A 16 -34.75 2.27 -49.75
C ILE A 16 -34.42 0.99 -48.97
N SER A 17 -33.45 0.24 -49.47
CA SER A 17 -32.71 -0.70 -48.64
C SER A 17 -31.91 0.14 -47.64
N ALA A 18 -32.48 0.34 -46.46
CA ALA A 18 -31.73 0.81 -45.30
C ALA A 18 -30.68 -0.26 -44.97
N GLY A 19 -29.54 -0.20 -45.66
CA GLY A 19 -28.33 -0.86 -45.24
C GLY A 19 -28.02 -0.32 -43.85
N GLN A 20 -28.27 -1.13 -42.84
CA GLN A 20 -27.69 -0.93 -41.53
C GLN A 20 -26.18 -1.02 -41.74
N ALA A 21 -25.56 0.12 -42.00
CA ALA A 21 -24.13 0.30 -41.87
C ALA A 21 -23.84 0.11 -40.39
N PHE A 22 -23.62 -1.14 -39.99
CA PHE A 22 -22.86 -1.43 -38.79
C PHE A 22 -21.51 -0.74 -39.01
N SER A 23 -21.33 0.43 -38.39
CA SER A 23 -20.01 1.01 -38.23
C SER A 23 -19.15 -0.04 -37.55
N ALA A 24 -18.35 -0.75 -38.34
CA ALA A 24 -17.28 -1.58 -37.83
C ALA A 24 -16.45 -0.66 -36.93
N ALA A 25 -16.23 -1.07 -35.67
CA ALA A 25 -15.39 -0.34 -34.74
C ALA A 25 -14.11 0.04 -35.48
N GLN A 26 -13.85 1.34 -35.61
CA GLN A 26 -12.65 1.83 -36.28
C GLN A 26 -11.45 1.19 -35.57
N ASN A 27 -10.59 0.51 -36.33
CA ASN A 27 -9.34 -0.01 -35.81
C ASN A 27 -8.46 1.19 -35.41
N PHE A 28 -8.56 1.63 -34.15
CA PHE A 28 -7.71 2.69 -33.64
C PHE A 28 -6.26 2.20 -33.62
N PRO A 29 -5.30 3.03 -34.08
CA PRO A 29 -3.89 2.64 -34.17
C PRO A 29 -3.25 2.48 -32.79
N VAL A 30 -3.74 3.21 -31.78
CA VAL A 30 -3.25 3.14 -30.41
C VAL A 30 -4.13 2.15 -29.62
N LYS A 31 -3.52 1.02 -29.23
CA LYS A 31 -4.18 -0.03 -28.44
C LYS A 31 -3.70 -0.07 -26.98
N THR A 32 -2.74 0.78 -26.64
CA THR A 32 -2.08 0.80 -25.33
C THR A 32 -1.99 2.22 -24.76
N VAL A 33 -1.96 2.32 -23.43
CA VAL A 33 -1.77 3.57 -22.69
C VAL A 33 -0.52 3.45 -21.83
N SER A 34 0.30 4.50 -21.81
CA SER A 34 1.44 4.60 -20.89
C SER A 34 0.94 4.96 -19.50
N MET A 35 1.29 4.15 -18.50
CA MET A 35 0.78 4.31 -17.14
C MET A 35 1.90 4.13 -16.11
N PRO A 36 1.93 4.90 -15.01
CA PRO A 36 2.93 4.74 -13.96
C PRO A 36 2.89 3.32 -13.37
N ALA A 37 4.05 2.65 -13.33
CA ALA A 37 4.18 1.35 -12.67
C ALA A 37 3.84 1.43 -11.18
N TRP A 38 4.08 2.59 -10.55
CA TRP A 38 3.71 2.91 -9.17
C TRP A 38 2.28 2.47 -8.85
N ASN A 39 1.30 2.89 -9.66
CA ASN A 39 -0.12 2.64 -9.38
C ASN A 39 -0.45 1.14 -9.43
N ILE A 40 0.08 0.40 -10.41
CA ILE A 40 -0.12 -1.05 -10.48
C ILE A 40 0.45 -1.72 -9.23
N ILE A 41 1.68 -1.34 -8.85
CA ILE A 41 2.37 -1.98 -7.72
C ILE A 41 1.60 -1.71 -6.43
N THR A 42 1.25 -0.45 -6.16
CA THR A 42 0.52 -0.08 -4.94
C THR A 42 -0.88 -0.69 -4.90
N ASP A 43 -1.64 -0.65 -6.00
CA ASP A 43 -2.99 -1.23 -6.04
C ASP A 43 -2.94 -2.75 -5.82
N THR A 44 -1.92 -3.41 -6.37
CA THR A 44 -1.72 -4.84 -6.18
C THR A 44 -1.37 -5.14 -4.73
N LEU A 45 -0.45 -4.39 -4.13
CA LEU A 45 -0.06 -4.59 -2.72
C LEU A 45 -1.20 -4.30 -1.75
N MET A 46 -2.02 -3.29 -2.02
CA MET A 46 -3.22 -3.01 -1.20
C MET A 46 -4.22 -4.17 -1.28
N LYS A 47 -4.38 -4.82 -2.45
CA LYS A 47 -5.19 -6.05 -2.58
C LYS A 47 -4.56 -7.28 -1.90
N MET A 48 -3.24 -7.37 -1.89
CA MET A 48 -2.49 -8.44 -1.23
C MET A 48 -2.40 -8.27 0.29
N THR A 49 -2.76 -7.10 0.81
CA THR A 49 -2.59 -6.79 2.23
C THR A 49 -3.40 -7.76 3.08
N PRO A 50 -2.77 -8.47 4.04
CA PRO A 50 -3.50 -9.34 4.93
C PRO A 50 -4.47 -8.52 5.80
N LEU A 51 -5.74 -8.91 5.79
CA LEU A 51 -6.80 -8.32 6.59
C LEU A 51 -7.40 -9.37 7.52
N ILE A 52 -7.91 -8.91 8.66
CA ILE A 52 -8.62 -9.69 9.68
C ILE A 52 -9.96 -9.01 9.87
N GLU A 53 -11.04 -9.74 9.62
CA GLU A 53 -12.40 -9.19 9.61
C GLU A 53 -12.54 -7.90 8.74
N GLY A 54 -11.78 -7.86 7.63
CA GLY A 54 -11.76 -6.73 6.70
C GLY A 54 -10.94 -5.51 7.15
N ARG A 55 -10.19 -5.60 8.24
CA ARG A 55 -9.34 -4.51 8.75
C ARG A 55 -7.89 -4.97 8.93
N ARG A 56 -6.97 -4.00 8.98
CA ARG A 56 -5.59 -4.28 9.38
C ARG A 56 -5.54 -4.52 10.89
N ASP A 57 -4.73 -5.48 11.29
CA ASP A 57 -4.50 -5.81 12.69
C ASP A 57 -2.99 -5.87 12.96
N ASP A 58 -2.46 -4.83 13.62
CA ASP A 58 -1.04 -4.73 13.96
C ASP A 58 -0.60 -5.81 14.94
N GLY A 59 -1.50 -6.27 15.82
CA GLY A 59 -1.18 -7.27 16.84
C GLY A 59 -0.93 -8.64 16.23
N VAL A 60 -1.83 -9.10 15.36
CA VAL A 60 -1.66 -10.36 14.64
C VAL A 60 -0.50 -10.28 13.65
N MET A 61 -0.42 -9.20 12.89
CA MET A 61 0.64 -9.09 11.88
C MET A 61 2.02 -8.92 12.49
N SER A 62 2.15 -8.38 13.70
CA SER A 62 3.40 -8.45 14.47
C SER A 62 3.84 -9.90 14.71
N LEU A 63 2.92 -10.78 15.10
CA LEU A 63 3.22 -12.20 15.35
C LEU A 63 3.55 -12.95 14.05
N VAL A 64 2.80 -12.71 12.97
CA VAL A 64 3.12 -13.26 11.64
C VAL A 64 4.51 -12.81 11.19
N CYS A 65 4.84 -11.53 11.38
CA CYS A 65 6.14 -11.00 11.04
C CYS A 65 7.29 -11.56 11.89
N ASP A 66 7.03 -11.88 13.16
CA ASP A 66 8.03 -12.53 14.02
C ASP A 66 8.35 -13.94 13.54
N LEU A 67 7.34 -14.72 13.10
CA LEU A 67 7.55 -16.02 12.45
C LEU A 67 8.32 -15.88 11.13
N ALA A 68 7.86 -14.96 10.27
CA ALA A 68 8.44 -14.73 8.95
C ALA A 68 9.94 -14.38 8.98
N ARG A 69 10.36 -13.64 10.03
CA ARG A 69 11.75 -13.22 10.24
C ARG A 69 12.56 -14.21 11.08
N GLY A 70 11.93 -15.22 11.68
CA GLY A 70 12.58 -16.14 12.61
C GLY A 70 12.90 -15.53 13.99
N ASN A 71 12.26 -14.40 14.34
CA ASN A 71 12.42 -13.77 15.66
C ASN A 71 11.73 -14.57 16.77
N LYS A 72 10.66 -15.29 16.42
CA LYS A 72 9.94 -16.22 17.28
C LYS A 72 9.77 -17.54 16.56
N SER A 73 9.86 -18.63 17.32
CA SER A 73 9.52 -19.96 16.83
C SER A 73 8.00 -20.15 16.84
N GLN A 74 7.51 -21.17 16.13
CA GLN A 74 6.10 -21.56 16.20
C GLN A 74 5.67 -21.83 17.65
N ARG A 75 6.51 -22.51 18.45
CA ARG A 75 6.22 -22.79 19.85
C ARG A 75 5.99 -21.52 20.67
N ASP A 76 6.81 -20.48 20.44
CA ASP A 76 6.65 -19.21 21.14
C ASP A 76 5.31 -18.55 20.80
N ILE A 77 4.85 -18.67 19.55
CA ILE A 77 3.54 -18.16 19.11
C ILE A 77 2.41 -18.99 19.70
N ASP A 78 2.50 -20.31 19.67
CA ASP A 78 1.50 -21.21 20.25
C ASP A 78 1.30 -20.91 21.74
N ASP A 79 2.40 -20.70 22.48
CA ASP A 79 2.37 -20.31 23.89
C ASP A 79 1.66 -18.95 24.10
N ILE A 80 1.88 -17.98 23.22
CA ILE A 80 1.21 -16.67 23.26
C ILE A 80 -0.29 -16.84 22.99
N LEU A 81 -0.67 -17.64 22.00
CA LEU A 81 -2.07 -17.90 21.64
C LEU A 81 -2.80 -18.61 22.78
N GLN A 82 -2.17 -19.61 23.38
CA GLN A 82 -2.73 -20.34 24.53
C GLN A 82 -2.93 -19.43 25.74
N LYS A 83 -1.96 -18.56 26.06
CA LYS A 83 -2.10 -17.57 27.15
C LYS A 83 -3.25 -16.60 26.94
N LYS A 84 -3.63 -16.35 25.68
CA LYS A 84 -4.77 -15.51 25.29
C LYS A 84 -6.08 -16.30 25.15
N ASN A 85 -6.09 -17.60 25.49
CA ASN A 85 -7.23 -18.49 25.33
C ASN A 85 -7.77 -18.56 23.88
N ILE A 86 -6.88 -18.49 22.89
CA ILE A 86 -7.23 -18.62 21.47
C ILE A 86 -7.18 -20.09 21.06
N ASP A 87 -8.26 -20.59 20.45
CA ASP A 87 -8.33 -21.95 19.92
C ASP A 87 -7.57 -22.07 18.59
N MET A 88 -6.43 -22.77 18.64
CA MET A 88 -5.56 -23.00 17.49
C MET A 88 -6.19 -23.89 16.40
N GLN A 89 -7.09 -24.82 16.75
CA GLN A 89 -7.78 -25.66 15.76
C GLN A 89 -8.81 -24.87 14.97
N ALA A 90 -9.51 -23.95 15.65
CA ALA A 90 -10.38 -23.00 14.98
C ALA A 90 -9.57 -22.05 14.08
N LEU A 91 -8.42 -21.58 14.58
CA LEU A 91 -7.52 -20.67 13.84
C LEU A 91 -6.98 -21.29 12.54
N ALA A 92 -6.63 -22.58 12.56
CA ALA A 92 -6.14 -23.28 11.39
C ALA A 92 -7.16 -23.34 10.24
N LYS A 93 -8.45 -23.19 10.55
CA LYS A 93 -9.57 -23.17 9.59
C LYS A 93 -10.00 -21.75 9.22
N ALA A 94 -9.41 -20.71 9.82
CA ALA A 94 -9.75 -19.34 9.51
C ALA A 94 -9.42 -19.01 8.04
N PRO A 95 -10.31 -18.28 7.33
CA PRO A 95 -10.07 -17.90 5.94
C PRO A 95 -9.11 -16.72 5.78
N ASP A 96 -8.77 -16.04 6.89
CA ASP A 96 -8.07 -14.76 6.89
C ASP A 96 -6.59 -14.89 7.31
N ALA A 97 -5.95 -13.75 7.53
CA ALA A 97 -4.54 -13.68 7.90
C ALA A 97 -4.20 -14.42 9.20
N MET A 98 -5.17 -14.72 10.06
CA MET A 98 -4.91 -15.42 11.30
C MET A 98 -4.41 -16.85 11.10
N ARG A 99 -4.83 -17.52 10.01
CA ARG A 99 -4.36 -18.88 9.70
C ARG A 99 -2.82 -18.94 9.54
N LEU A 100 -2.20 -17.83 9.13
CA LEU A 100 -0.74 -17.74 8.99
C LEU A 100 0.00 -17.91 10.31
N LEU A 101 -0.67 -17.73 11.45
CA LEU A 101 -0.06 -17.93 12.76
C LEU A 101 0.18 -19.41 13.10
N VAL A 102 -0.49 -20.35 12.42
CA VAL A 102 -0.50 -21.78 12.82
C VAL A 102 -0.28 -22.76 11.66
N ASN A 103 -0.23 -22.30 10.40
CA ASN A 103 -0.13 -23.20 9.25
C ASN A 103 1.30 -23.62 8.87
N HIS A 104 2.33 -23.10 9.55
CA HIS A 104 3.76 -23.34 9.28
C HIS A 104 4.25 -22.96 7.87
N ASP A 105 3.47 -22.20 7.12
CA ASP A 105 3.83 -21.79 5.76
C ASP A 105 4.71 -20.54 5.80
N ILE A 106 6.03 -20.77 5.91
CA ILE A 106 7.02 -19.69 5.99
C ILE A 106 6.96 -18.77 4.77
N ALA A 107 6.74 -19.30 3.57
CA ALA A 107 6.69 -18.49 2.35
C ALA A 107 5.46 -17.56 2.36
N ALA A 108 4.29 -18.06 2.76
CA ALA A 108 3.09 -17.25 2.91
C ALA A 108 3.24 -16.22 4.04
N GLN A 109 3.84 -16.59 5.18
CA GLN A 109 4.12 -15.67 6.29
C GLN A 109 5.07 -14.55 5.86
N GLN A 110 6.14 -14.88 5.12
CA GLN A 110 7.10 -13.90 4.59
C GLN A 110 6.44 -12.96 3.60
N THR A 111 5.62 -13.47 2.69
CA THR A 111 4.87 -12.66 1.73
C THR A 111 3.91 -11.72 2.46
N ALA A 112 3.10 -12.24 3.37
CA ALA A 112 2.15 -11.46 4.15
C ALA A 112 2.83 -10.38 4.99
N CYS A 113 3.92 -10.71 5.69
CA CYS A 113 4.69 -9.75 6.45
C CYS A 113 5.29 -8.66 5.54
N SER A 114 5.87 -9.04 4.40
CA SER A 114 6.48 -8.09 3.46
C SER A 114 5.45 -7.09 2.94
N VAL A 115 4.31 -7.58 2.46
CA VAL A 115 3.20 -6.75 1.98
C VAL A 115 2.68 -5.85 3.10
N TYR A 116 2.53 -6.39 4.31
CA TYR A 116 2.06 -5.63 5.47
C TYR A 116 2.97 -4.44 5.78
N LEU A 117 4.29 -4.65 5.78
CA LEU A 117 5.27 -3.60 6.02
C LEU A 117 5.27 -2.55 4.91
N MET A 118 5.32 -2.97 3.64
CA MET A 118 5.28 -2.06 2.50
C MET A 118 4.04 -1.15 2.54
N THR A 119 2.88 -1.73 2.83
CA THR A 119 1.62 -0.99 2.87
C THR A 119 1.42 -0.19 4.16
N SER A 120 2.16 -0.49 5.23
CA SER A 120 2.16 0.32 6.46
C SER A 120 2.66 1.75 6.24
N LEU A 121 3.46 1.96 5.19
CA LEU A 121 3.93 3.28 4.76
C LEU A 121 2.77 4.21 4.34
N PHE A 122 1.68 3.64 3.84
CA PHE A 122 0.52 4.37 3.33
C PHE A 122 -0.65 4.44 4.34
N VAL A 123 -0.46 3.92 5.56
CA VAL A 123 -1.45 4.09 6.63
C VAL A 123 -1.39 5.54 7.14
N PRO A 124 -2.53 6.22 7.35
CA PRO A 124 -2.56 7.56 7.92
C PRO A 124 -1.84 7.63 9.27
N VAL A 125 -1.05 8.69 9.47
CA VAL A 125 -0.32 8.90 10.73
C VAL A 125 -1.27 9.34 11.84
N ASP A 126 -1.12 8.73 13.02
CA ASP A 126 -1.69 9.20 14.28
C ASP A 126 -0.58 9.25 15.35
N ASN A 127 -0.08 10.45 15.62
CA ASN A 127 0.98 10.65 16.62
C ASN A 127 0.45 10.74 18.05
N SER A 128 -0.88 10.65 18.27
CA SER A 128 -1.45 10.62 19.61
C SER A 128 -1.02 9.38 20.40
N VAL A 129 -0.64 8.30 19.69
CA VAL A 129 -0.10 7.05 20.26
C VAL A 129 1.23 7.24 21.01
N TYR A 130 1.92 8.36 20.78
CA TYR A 130 3.16 8.73 21.45
C TYR A 130 2.93 9.64 22.65
N MET A 131 1.69 10.04 22.94
CA MET A 131 1.37 10.88 24.09
C MET A 131 1.06 9.99 25.29
N GLN A 132 1.83 10.12 26.37
CA GLN A 132 1.68 9.38 27.61
C GLN A 132 1.28 10.31 28.76
N GLU A 133 0.58 9.79 29.76
CA GLU A 133 0.27 10.55 30.96
C GLU A 133 1.52 10.84 31.78
N ASP A 134 1.66 12.10 32.20
CA ASP A 134 2.73 12.54 33.10
C ASP A 134 2.47 12.03 34.52
N THR A 135 2.99 10.85 34.83
CA THR A 135 2.95 10.27 36.18
C THR A 135 3.92 10.95 37.17
N SER A 136 4.72 11.93 36.72
CA SER A 136 5.66 12.65 37.59
C SER A 136 4.97 13.73 38.45
N ALA A 137 3.79 14.22 38.02
CA ALA A 137 2.96 15.12 38.81
C ALA A 137 2.34 14.41 40.02
N THR A 138 1.96 13.13 39.89
CA THR A 138 1.35 12.34 40.96
C THR A 138 2.32 12.03 42.11
N LYS A 139 3.64 12.00 41.84
CA LYS A 139 4.67 11.77 42.87
C LYS A 139 5.03 13.02 43.68
N LYS A 140 4.65 14.23 43.24
CA LYS A 140 4.92 15.47 43.99
C LYS A 140 3.85 15.79 45.05
N GLU A 141 2.64 15.24 44.94
CA GLU A 141 1.60 15.44 45.96
C GLU A 141 1.77 14.56 47.22
N GLU A 142 2.43 13.40 47.13
CA GLU A 142 2.68 12.55 48.31
C GLU A 142 3.90 12.97 49.15
N ALA A 143 4.80 13.80 48.62
CA ALA A 143 6.00 14.26 49.32
C ALA A 143 5.82 15.59 50.11
N GLY A 144 4.62 16.16 50.11
CA GLY A 144 4.32 17.49 50.68
C GLY A 144 3.45 17.50 51.94
N LYS A 145 3.39 16.39 52.69
CA LYS A 145 2.56 16.29 53.90
C LYS A 145 3.38 16.36 55.20
N GLU A 146 4.10 17.46 55.40
CA GLU A 146 4.55 17.85 56.73
C GLU A 146 4.35 19.36 56.99
N THR A 147 3.42 19.61 57.92
CA THR A 147 3.26 20.79 58.79
C THR A 147 3.08 22.18 58.18
N VAL A 148 1.83 22.67 58.12
CA VAL A 148 1.41 23.97 58.70
C VAL A 148 -0.06 23.89 59.13
N LYS A 149 -0.35 24.12 60.43
CA LYS A 149 -1.67 24.48 60.95
C LYS A 149 -1.82 26.00 60.85
N THR A 150 -2.86 26.53 60.19
CA THR A 150 -3.99 27.29 60.80
C THR A 150 -4.93 27.87 59.74
N ASP A 151 -6.22 27.67 60.02
CA ASP A 151 -7.41 28.50 59.79
C ASP A 151 -8.12 28.66 58.42
N LYS A 152 -9.45 28.63 58.58
CA LYS A 152 -10.55 28.46 57.64
C LYS A 152 -10.71 29.58 56.59
N ALA A 153 -11.02 29.21 55.35
CA ALA A 153 -12.20 29.71 54.60
C ALA A 153 -12.44 28.88 53.32
N LYS A 154 -13.72 28.60 53.05
CA LYS A 154 -14.26 27.87 51.89
C LYS A 154 -14.27 28.77 50.64
N ALA A 155 -13.95 28.22 49.46
CA ALA A 155 -14.70 28.40 48.21
C ALA A 155 -14.11 27.50 47.13
N GLY A 156 -14.98 26.86 46.36
CA GLY A 156 -14.65 25.73 45.50
C GLY A 156 -13.84 26.05 44.24
N ALA A 157 -13.12 25.04 43.78
CA ALA A 157 -12.82 24.83 42.38
C ALA A 157 -12.76 23.32 42.17
N ASN A 158 -13.68 22.79 41.36
CA ASN A 158 -13.54 21.47 40.77
C ASN A 158 -12.40 21.57 39.76
N VAL A 159 -11.16 21.45 40.23
CA VAL A 159 -9.98 21.35 39.39
C VAL A 159 -10.00 19.94 38.81
N LYS A 160 -10.58 19.80 37.62
CA LYS A 160 -10.24 18.68 36.74
C LYS A 160 -8.72 18.74 36.55
N SER A 161 -8.01 17.89 37.28
CA SER A 161 -6.59 17.65 37.10
C SER A 161 -6.38 17.24 35.65
N SER A 162 -5.96 18.18 34.80
CA SER A 162 -5.54 17.88 33.45
C SER A 162 -4.18 17.22 33.60
N VAL A 163 -4.15 15.89 33.58
CA VAL A 163 -2.91 15.12 33.51
C VAL A 163 -2.13 15.64 32.30
N ALA A 164 -0.96 16.24 32.52
CA ALA A 164 -0.11 16.70 31.44
C ALA A 164 0.26 15.48 30.58
N LYS A 165 0.24 15.63 29.26
CA LYS A 165 0.68 14.55 28.36
C LYS A 165 2.13 14.80 27.95
N ILE A 166 2.99 13.81 28.13
CA ILE A 166 4.40 13.82 27.70
C ILE A 166 4.53 13.05 26.39
N PHE A 167 5.29 13.61 25.45
CA PHE A 167 5.63 12.94 24.21
C PHE A 167 6.74 11.90 24.43
N ASN A 168 6.48 10.64 24.10
CA ASN A 168 7.46 9.56 24.13
C ASN A 168 8.36 9.61 22.90
N GLN A 169 9.34 10.52 22.94
CA GLN A 169 10.34 10.71 21.90
C GLN A 169 11.11 9.42 21.56
N PRO A 170 11.62 8.62 22.52
CA PRO A 170 12.37 7.40 22.18
C PRO A 170 11.54 6.38 21.38
N ARG A 171 10.27 6.20 21.73
CA ARG A 171 9.38 5.30 20.97
C ARG A 171 9.10 5.84 19.58
N PHE A 172 8.81 7.14 19.46
CA PHE A 172 8.62 7.79 18.16
C PHE A 172 9.86 7.60 17.26
N GLU A 173 11.05 7.87 17.77
CA GLU A 173 12.29 7.71 17.00
C GLU A 173 12.53 6.27 16.56
N ALA A 174 12.29 5.30 17.44
CA ALA A 174 12.43 3.88 17.09
C ALA A 174 11.49 3.47 15.96
N ASP A 175 10.22 3.85 16.04
CA ASP A 175 9.21 3.55 15.03
C ASP A 175 9.55 4.24 13.70
N VAL A 176 9.97 5.51 13.72
CA VAL A 176 10.36 6.25 12.51
C VAL A 176 11.62 5.64 11.86
N ARG A 177 12.62 5.21 12.64
CA ARG A 177 13.78 4.50 12.09
C ARG A 177 13.39 3.20 11.41
N ALA A 178 12.45 2.44 12.00
CA ALA A 178 11.90 1.25 11.36
C ALA A 178 11.19 1.60 10.04
N GLN A 179 10.40 2.68 10.01
CA GLN A 179 9.71 3.15 8.80
C GLN A 179 10.69 3.61 7.71
N ILE A 180 11.81 4.26 8.06
CA ILE A 180 12.88 4.61 7.12
C ILE A 180 13.49 3.34 6.50
N ALA A 181 13.82 2.34 7.32
CA ALA A 181 14.36 1.07 6.83
C ALA A 181 13.38 0.34 5.90
N ILE A 182 12.08 0.34 6.25
CA ILE A 182 11.01 -0.22 5.41
C ILE A 182 10.90 0.57 4.10
N ALA A 183 10.93 1.90 4.14
CA ALA A 183 10.85 2.75 2.94
C ALA A 183 12.02 2.50 1.98
N GLN A 184 13.25 2.39 2.51
CA GLN A 184 14.44 2.08 1.71
C GLN A 184 14.32 0.72 1.02
N ALA A 185 13.96 -0.34 1.76
CA ALA A 185 13.79 -1.67 1.21
C ALA A 185 12.64 -1.72 0.18
N THR A 186 11.56 -0.98 0.45
CA THR A 186 10.39 -0.90 -0.44
C THR A 186 10.76 -0.20 -1.74
N ALA A 187 11.52 0.90 -1.69
CA ALA A 187 12.03 1.59 -2.88
C ALA A 187 12.84 0.65 -3.78
N GLN A 188 13.75 -0.13 -3.19
CA GLN A 188 14.58 -1.09 -3.93
C GLN A 188 13.75 -2.20 -4.57
N LEU A 189 12.82 -2.81 -3.81
CA LEU A 189 11.96 -3.85 -4.35
C LEU A 189 11.03 -3.31 -5.44
N TYR A 190 10.45 -2.13 -5.26
CA TYR A 190 9.63 -1.48 -6.28
C TYR A 190 10.43 -1.21 -7.54
N ALA A 191 11.71 -0.84 -7.45
CA ALA A 191 12.56 -0.61 -8.61
C ALA A 191 12.81 -1.91 -9.41
N ILE A 192 12.99 -3.03 -8.70
CA ILE A 192 13.11 -4.36 -9.31
C ILE A 192 11.81 -4.73 -10.02
N VAL A 193 10.67 -4.60 -9.34
CA VAL A 193 9.35 -4.91 -9.89
C VAL A 193 9.07 -4.02 -11.10
N ALA A 194 9.12 -2.71 -10.94
CA ALA A 194 8.83 -1.74 -12.00
C ALA A 194 9.75 -1.91 -13.22
N GLY A 195 11.05 -2.15 -13.00
CA GLY A 195 12.00 -2.41 -14.07
C GLY A 195 11.71 -3.70 -14.85
N ASN A 196 11.11 -4.71 -14.22
CA ASN A 196 10.64 -5.90 -14.92
C ASN A 196 9.31 -5.67 -15.64
N LEU A 197 8.35 -4.96 -15.03
CA LEU A 197 7.07 -4.66 -15.67
C LEU A 197 7.24 -3.77 -16.93
N GLU A 198 8.18 -2.82 -16.91
CA GLU A 198 8.47 -1.93 -18.06
C GLU A 198 8.99 -2.70 -19.29
N ARG A 199 9.62 -3.87 -19.09
CA ARG A 199 10.09 -4.74 -20.18
C ARG A 199 8.94 -5.48 -20.86
N SER A 200 7.84 -5.73 -20.16
CA SER A 200 6.63 -6.35 -20.72
C SER A 200 5.81 -5.31 -21.46
N LYS A 201 5.59 -5.51 -22.76
CA LYS A 201 4.93 -4.52 -23.62
C LYS A 201 3.52 -4.93 -23.99
N GLY A 202 2.56 -4.04 -23.76
CA GLY A 202 1.20 -4.18 -24.28
C GLY A 202 0.38 -5.26 -23.57
N GLU A 203 0.66 -5.49 -22.30
CA GLU A 203 -0.02 -6.49 -21.50
C GLU A 203 -1.28 -5.92 -20.82
N SER A 204 -2.15 -6.82 -20.37
CA SER A 204 -3.35 -6.46 -19.63
C SER A 204 -3.03 -6.02 -18.19
N TRP A 205 -3.95 -5.28 -17.58
CA TRP A 205 -3.86 -4.92 -16.16
C TRP A 205 -3.69 -6.17 -15.27
N GLY A 206 -4.51 -7.20 -15.51
CA GLY A 206 -4.48 -8.45 -14.76
C GLY A 206 -3.13 -9.18 -14.86
N PHE A 207 -2.49 -9.15 -16.03
CA PHE A 207 -1.14 -9.69 -16.21
C PHE A 207 -0.14 -8.95 -15.31
N TYR A 208 -0.12 -7.62 -15.34
CA TYR A 208 0.80 -6.85 -14.52
C TYR A 208 0.56 -7.04 -13.01
N GLN A 209 -0.71 -7.17 -12.57
CA GLN A 209 -1.01 -7.50 -11.17
C GLN A 209 -0.47 -8.88 -10.81
N ALA A 210 -0.71 -9.90 -11.64
CA ALA A 210 -0.21 -11.26 -11.40
C ALA A 210 1.33 -11.32 -11.34
N SER A 211 2.01 -10.66 -12.28
CA SER A 211 3.48 -10.56 -12.28
C SER A 211 4.00 -9.83 -11.04
N THR A 212 3.32 -8.77 -10.61
CA THR A 212 3.65 -8.05 -9.36
C THR A 212 3.50 -8.96 -8.15
N THR A 213 2.35 -9.65 -8.00
CA THR A 213 2.10 -10.60 -6.92
C THR A 213 3.18 -11.68 -6.85
N GLN A 214 3.54 -12.25 -8.00
CA GLN A 214 4.57 -13.28 -8.08
C GLN A 214 5.93 -12.74 -7.63
N MET A 215 6.40 -11.62 -8.20
CA MET A 215 7.69 -11.03 -7.82
C MET A 215 7.74 -10.63 -6.34
N ILE A 216 6.66 -10.06 -5.80
CA ILE A 216 6.60 -9.71 -4.37
C ILE A 216 6.73 -10.95 -3.49
N SER A 217 6.09 -12.06 -3.87
CA SER A 217 6.18 -13.32 -3.12
C SER A 217 7.58 -13.93 -3.21
N ASP A 218 8.19 -13.91 -4.40
CA ASP A 218 9.52 -14.45 -4.65
C ASP A 218 10.62 -13.67 -3.90
N TYR A 219 10.51 -12.34 -3.85
CA TYR A 219 11.48 -11.48 -3.18
C TYR A 219 11.18 -11.21 -1.70
N ALA A 220 10.07 -11.72 -1.15
CA ALA A 220 9.68 -11.49 0.24
C ALA A 220 10.79 -11.86 1.27
N PRO A 221 11.49 -13.00 1.17
CA PRO A 221 12.54 -13.33 2.13
C PRO A 221 13.69 -12.32 2.11
N ASP A 222 14.12 -11.89 0.92
CA ASP A 222 15.23 -10.96 0.76
C ASP A 222 14.84 -9.51 1.12
N PHE A 223 13.58 -9.13 0.88
CA PHE A 223 13.02 -7.88 1.39
C PHE A 223 13.11 -7.82 2.92
N LEU A 224 12.68 -8.86 3.63
CA LEU A 224 12.69 -8.86 5.10
C LEU A 224 14.11 -8.80 5.68
N LYS A 225 15.06 -9.52 5.07
CA LYS A 225 16.49 -9.41 5.41
C LYS A 225 17.01 -7.99 5.17
N THR A 226 16.62 -7.38 4.04
CA THR A 226 17.05 -6.02 3.67
C THR A 226 16.50 -4.97 4.64
N VAL A 227 15.23 -5.05 5.04
CA VAL A 227 14.65 -4.20 6.10
C VAL A 227 15.44 -4.32 7.39
N THR A 228 15.79 -5.55 7.78
CA THR A 228 16.58 -5.81 8.99
C THR A 228 17.96 -5.18 8.91
N ALA A 229 18.64 -5.35 7.77
CA ALA A 229 19.95 -4.77 7.52
C ALA A 229 19.91 -3.23 7.53
N PHE A 230 18.90 -2.59 6.93
CA PHE A 230 18.77 -1.13 6.98
C PHE A 230 18.45 -0.61 8.38
N TYR A 231 17.65 -1.33 9.15
CA TYR A 231 17.37 -0.94 10.52
C TYR A 231 18.63 -1.05 11.41
N GLN A 232 19.39 -2.14 11.29
CA GLN A 232 20.62 -2.36 12.07
C GLN A 232 21.75 -1.42 11.68
N ASN A 233 21.88 -1.08 10.38
CA ASN A 233 22.90 -0.18 9.86
C ASN A 233 22.40 1.27 9.71
N GLY A 234 21.25 1.59 10.30
CA GLY A 234 20.66 2.91 10.26
C GLY A 234 21.55 3.96 10.91
N ALA A 235 21.31 5.23 10.58
CA ALA A 235 22.04 6.34 11.17
C ALA A 235 21.97 6.31 12.71
N PRO A 236 23.12 6.34 13.43
CA PRO A 236 23.11 6.50 14.87
C PRO A 236 22.71 7.94 15.25
N GLY A 237 22.09 8.11 16.42
CA GLY A 237 21.75 9.42 16.97
C GLY A 237 20.30 9.86 16.74
N SER A 238 19.92 10.98 17.35
CA SER A 238 18.55 11.51 17.34
C SER A 238 18.10 11.91 15.94
N LEU A 239 16.79 11.81 15.69
CA LEU A 239 16.19 12.28 14.46
C LEU A 239 16.02 13.80 14.51
N ALA A 240 16.33 14.49 13.41
CA ALA A 240 16.01 15.89 13.27
C ALA A 240 14.54 16.03 12.84
N ILE A 241 13.70 16.55 13.73
CA ILE A 241 12.27 16.75 13.47
C ILE A 241 12.09 18.15 12.87
N ARG A 242 11.69 18.21 11.60
CA ARG A 242 11.32 19.46 10.92
C ARG A 242 9.88 19.85 11.21
N GLN A 243 8.99 18.86 11.24
CA GLN A 243 7.58 19.05 11.56
C GLN A 243 7.05 17.85 12.35
N LEU A 244 6.23 18.14 13.35
CA LEU A 244 5.48 17.13 14.09
C LEU A 244 4.09 17.69 14.43
N THR A 245 3.05 17.01 13.97
CA THR A 245 1.65 17.34 14.27
C THR A 245 0.96 16.11 14.83
N ALA A 246 -0.31 16.21 15.23
CA ALA A 246 -1.09 15.04 15.64
C ALA A 246 -1.26 13.99 14.52
N LYS A 247 -1.18 14.41 13.24
CA LYS A 247 -1.57 13.59 12.08
C LYS A 247 -0.48 13.47 11.02
N GLY A 248 0.77 13.80 11.37
CA GLY A 248 1.87 13.80 10.41
C GLY A 248 3.18 14.28 11.01
N TYR A 249 4.25 13.96 10.32
CA TYR A 249 5.62 14.34 10.67
C TYR A 249 6.51 14.46 9.45
N ASP A 250 7.61 15.16 9.64
CA ASP A 250 8.67 15.33 8.68
C ASP A 250 10.01 15.32 9.40
N VAL A 251 10.80 14.29 9.12
CA VAL A 251 11.99 13.93 9.89
C VAL A 251 13.17 13.61 9.00
N PHE A 252 14.36 13.89 9.50
CA PHE A 252 15.63 13.56 8.88
C PHE A 252 16.47 12.68 9.81
N ASP A 253 17.16 11.70 9.21
CA ASP A 253 18.22 10.96 9.90
C ASP A 253 19.61 11.54 9.60
N ALA A 254 20.65 11.05 10.27
CA ALA A 254 22.02 11.54 10.07
C ALA A 254 22.62 11.16 8.68
N ASN A 255 21.98 10.25 7.94
CA ASN A 255 22.36 9.88 6.58
C ASN A 255 21.68 10.76 5.51
N ASN A 256 20.95 11.80 5.94
CA ASN A 256 20.16 12.68 5.09
C ASN A 256 19.04 11.92 4.34
N HIS A 257 18.48 10.89 4.98
CA HIS A 257 17.18 10.36 4.61
C HIS A 257 16.08 11.23 5.21
N GLN A 258 15.10 11.58 4.38
CA GLN A 258 13.92 12.30 4.80
C GLN A 258 12.71 11.37 4.72
N LEU A 259 11.89 11.35 5.76
CA LEU A 259 10.57 10.73 5.75
C LEU A 259 9.50 11.76 6.09
N GLN A 260 8.64 12.04 5.12
CA GLN A 260 7.49 12.92 5.24
C GLN A 260 6.20 12.08 5.16
N ARG A 261 5.34 12.22 6.16
CA ARG A 261 4.07 11.50 6.21
C ARG A 261 2.97 12.35 6.82
N ASP A 262 1.78 12.28 6.22
CA ASP A 262 0.55 12.81 6.81
C ASP A 262 -0.68 11.91 6.53
N GLN A 263 -1.89 12.46 6.46
CA GLN A 263 -3.11 11.70 6.17
C GLN A 263 -3.23 11.27 4.69
N ASN A 264 -2.54 11.95 3.78
CA ASN A 264 -2.68 11.81 2.32
C ASN A 264 -1.33 11.60 1.61
N GLU A 265 -0.23 12.00 2.24
CA GLU A 265 1.09 12.02 1.65
C GLU A 265 2.01 11.03 2.37
N PHE A 266 2.72 10.26 1.55
CA PHE A 266 3.91 9.52 1.94
C PHE A 266 5.02 9.89 0.96
N LEU A 267 6.16 10.31 1.49
CA LEU A 267 7.35 10.58 0.70
C LEU A 267 8.62 10.22 1.46
N PHE A 268 9.45 9.41 0.81
CA PHE A 268 10.78 9.08 1.26
C PHE A 268 11.82 9.62 0.27
N ARG A 269 12.76 10.43 0.79
CA ARG A 269 13.90 10.93 0.02
C ARG A 269 15.21 10.43 0.59
N SER A 270 16.16 10.12 -0.29
CA SER A 270 17.56 9.94 0.09
C SER A 270 18.38 11.05 -0.54
N ARG A 271 19.05 11.86 0.29
CA ARG A 271 19.90 12.97 -0.17
C ARG A 271 19.16 13.91 -1.14
N ASN A 272 17.93 14.28 -0.78
CA ASN A 272 17.01 15.12 -1.57
C ASN A 272 16.53 14.51 -2.92
N VAL A 273 16.75 13.22 -3.16
CA VAL A 273 16.20 12.51 -4.31
C VAL A 273 14.98 11.70 -3.87
N ASP A 274 13.84 11.90 -4.53
CA ASP A 274 12.60 11.13 -4.28
C ASP A 274 12.85 9.64 -4.60
N TRP A 275 12.93 8.81 -3.57
CA TRP A 275 13.19 7.37 -3.71
C TRP A 275 11.89 6.55 -3.68
N LEU A 276 10.89 7.00 -2.93
CA LEU A 276 9.60 6.32 -2.86
C LEU A 276 8.51 7.35 -2.55
N GLY A 277 7.51 7.46 -3.43
CA GLY A 277 6.46 8.47 -3.36
C GLY A 277 6.53 9.43 -4.55
N ASN A 278 5.51 10.28 -4.71
CA ASN A 278 5.43 11.25 -5.80
C ASN A 278 5.67 10.64 -7.20
N SER A 279 5.14 9.43 -7.44
CA SER A 279 5.36 8.61 -8.64
C SER A 279 6.82 8.22 -8.95
N SER A 280 7.76 8.53 -8.08
CA SER A 280 9.17 8.17 -8.20
C SER A 280 9.48 6.88 -7.46
N ILE A 281 10.30 6.05 -8.10
CA ILE A 281 10.85 4.82 -7.55
C ILE A 281 12.37 4.91 -7.75
N MET A 282 13.15 4.92 -6.68
CA MET A 282 14.61 5.06 -6.70
C MET A 282 15.12 6.22 -7.57
N GLY A 283 14.47 7.39 -7.50
CA GLY A 283 14.91 8.60 -8.18
C GLY A 283 14.42 8.80 -9.61
N LYS A 284 13.56 7.92 -10.13
CA LYS A 284 12.97 8.09 -11.46
C LYS A 284 11.54 7.54 -11.57
N PRO A 285 10.73 8.04 -12.51
CA PRO A 285 9.46 7.41 -12.84
C PRO A 285 9.67 6.14 -13.68
N TYR A 286 8.73 5.20 -13.57
CA TYR A 286 8.66 4.00 -14.40
C TYR A 286 7.27 3.92 -15.04
N TYR A 287 7.22 3.55 -16.31
CA TYR A 287 5.96 3.46 -17.05
C TYR A 287 5.80 2.08 -17.69
N VAL A 288 4.57 1.60 -17.75
CA VAL A 288 4.21 0.36 -18.45
C VAL A 288 3.22 0.64 -19.57
N ALA A 289 3.25 -0.17 -20.63
CA ALA A 289 2.32 -0.07 -21.74
C ALA A 289 1.10 -0.97 -21.50
N LEU A 290 0.03 -0.38 -20.98
CA LEU A 290 -1.22 -1.07 -20.65
C LEU A 290 -2.12 -1.24 -21.88
N LYS A 291 -2.48 -2.47 -22.24
CA LYS A 291 -3.50 -2.75 -23.26
C LYS A 291 -4.90 -2.52 -22.69
N ILE A 292 -5.61 -1.55 -23.27
CA ILE A 292 -6.96 -1.15 -22.84
C ILE A 292 -8.08 -1.65 -23.77
N ILE A 293 -7.74 -2.14 -24.97
CA ILE A 293 -8.71 -2.66 -25.94
C ILE A 293 -8.35 -4.10 -26.32
N ASN A 294 -9.23 -5.04 -25.98
CA ASN A 294 -9.21 -6.39 -26.52
C ASN A 294 -9.94 -6.40 -27.86
N VAL A 295 -9.25 -6.03 -28.94
CA VAL A 295 -9.75 -6.35 -30.28
C VAL A 295 -9.44 -7.83 -30.50
N GLU A 296 -10.43 -8.70 -30.34
CA GLU A 296 -10.38 -10.03 -30.94
C GLU A 296 -10.25 -9.83 -32.45
N GLU A 297 -9.07 -10.10 -33.00
CA GLU A 297 -8.91 -10.18 -34.45
C GLU A 297 -9.72 -11.37 -34.92
N LYS A 298 -10.97 -11.13 -35.35
CA LYS A 298 -11.71 -12.07 -36.18
C LYS A 298 -10.85 -12.35 -37.40
N SER A 299 -10.17 -13.48 -37.37
CA SER A 299 -9.57 -14.16 -38.52
C SER A 299 -10.51 -14.03 -39.71
N LYS A 300 -10.15 -13.15 -40.66
CA LYS A 300 -10.82 -13.11 -41.96
C LYS A 300 -10.42 -14.39 -42.67
N GLY A 301 -11.38 -15.29 -42.79
CA GLY A 301 -11.23 -16.56 -43.48
C GLY A 301 -10.59 -16.39 -44.85
N SER A 302 -9.59 -17.22 -45.13
CA SER A 302 -9.04 -17.43 -46.46
C SER A 302 -10.15 -17.80 -47.44
N PRO A 303 -10.20 -17.20 -48.65
CA PRO A 303 -11.09 -17.68 -49.69
C PRO A 303 -10.55 -19.02 -50.24
N GLN A 304 -11.14 -20.13 -49.81
CA GLN A 304 -11.05 -21.39 -50.55
C GLN A 304 -11.98 -21.29 -51.77
N HIS A 305 -11.44 -20.88 -52.92
CA HIS A 305 -11.97 -21.34 -54.19
C HIS A 305 -10.96 -22.27 -54.86
N SER A 306 -11.11 -23.55 -54.52
CA SER A 306 -10.60 -24.69 -55.25
C SER A 306 -11.18 -24.68 -56.67
N LYS A 307 -10.32 -24.47 -57.68
CA LYS A 307 -10.57 -24.96 -59.04
C LYS A 307 -10.59 -26.48 -59.01
N LYS A 308 -11.70 -27.09 -59.43
CA LYS A 308 -11.77 -28.45 -60.01
C LYS A 308 -13.18 -28.73 -60.54
N ARG A 309 -13.44 -28.50 -61.82
CA ARG A 309 -13.48 -29.48 -62.92
C ARG A 309 -13.75 -28.75 -64.22
#